data_AF-A0A7W0L375-F1
#
_entry.id   AF-A0A7W0L375-F1
#
_cell.length_a   1.000
_cell.length_b   1.000
_cell.length_c   1.000
_cell.angle_alpha   90.00
_cell.angle_beta   90.00
_cell.angle_gamma   90.00
#
_symmetry.space_group_name_H-M   'P 1'
#
loop_
_entity.id
_entity.type
_entity.pdbx_description
1 polymer ?
#
loop_
_entity_poly.entity_id
_entity_poly.type
_entity_poly.pdbx_seq_one_letter_code
_entity_poly.pdbx_strand_id
1 'polypeptide(L)'
;WTKLGRPRRLNRTTFSGHCFQNSFVTGVVVLGVIGLLSPATYGQTRGFSAQGQIGGLGLGWPALVLAGLVLGGIVYALVHRNGIRWAVVRMVDPWRRPMQDHDSYDGAVGALEACPETLRSRYAMRFVYKPPLLAVLATFFAFSSAYFLVDAILAQFVVGWQQPVLAVVNAVLSVVLWRVAAVPLSTWRLAVSVHKTVGTGYV
;
A
#
# COMPACT_ATOMS: atom_id res chain seq x y z
N TRP A 1 -6.56 -9.11 -25.75
CA TRP A 1 -7.73 -8.88 -24.87
C TRP A 1 -7.38 -8.21 -23.56
N THR A 2 -6.80 -8.87 -22.55
CA THR A 2 -6.52 -8.23 -21.23
C THR A 2 -5.69 -6.94 -21.28
N LYS A 3 -4.70 -6.85 -22.18
CA LYS A 3 -3.91 -5.62 -22.38
C LYS A 3 -4.70 -4.49 -23.06
N LEU A 4 -5.77 -4.82 -23.80
CA LEU A 4 -6.62 -3.86 -24.50
C LEU A 4 -7.58 -3.16 -23.54
N GLY A 5 -7.96 -3.81 -22.43
CA GLY A 5 -8.73 -3.20 -21.33
C GLY A 5 -7.94 -2.16 -20.51
N ARG A 6 -6.77 -1.70 -20.97
CA ARG A 6 -6.01 -0.66 -20.29
C ARG A 6 -6.68 0.70 -20.45
N PRO A 7 -6.72 1.55 -19.41
CA PRO A 7 -7.18 2.92 -19.57
C PRO A 7 -6.28 3.68 -20.55
N ARG A 8 -6.89 4.41 -21.49
CA ARG A 8 -6.19 5.20 -22.52
C ARG A 8 -5.31 6.30 -21.94
N ARG A 9 -5.67 6.83 -20.77
CA ARG A 9 -4.91 7.85 -20.04
C ARG A 9 -4.66 7.38 -18.60
N LEU A 10 -3.43 6.95 -18.32
CA LEU A 10 -2.97 6.64 -16.97
C LEU A 10 -1.75 7.49 -16.64
N ASN A 11 -1.93 8.48 -15.76
CA ASN A 11 -0.79 9.23 -15.23
C ASN A 11 -0.12 8.39 -14.14
N ARG A 12 0.97 7.71 -14.50
CA ARG A 12 1.70 6.81 -13.59
C ARG A 12 2.35 7.57 -12.43
N THR A 13 2.76 8.80 -12.63
CA THR A 13 3.43 9.62 -11.61
C THR A 13 2.45 10.05 -10.54
N THR A 14 1.28 10.56 -10.94
CA THR A 14 0.21 10.93 -10.01
C THR A 14 -0.30 9.69 -9.27
N PHE A 15 -0.47 8.57 -9.98
CA PHE A 15 -0.84 7.29 -9.35
C PHE A 15 0.17 6.86 -8.28
N SER A 16 1.46 6.84 -8.61
CA SER A 16 2.49 6.41 -7.64
C SER A 16 2.58 7.35 -6.44
N GLY A 17 2.43 8.66 -6.66
CA GLY A 17 2.43 9.66 -5.59
C GLY A 17 1.31 9.43 -4.60
N HIS A 18 0.07 9.28 -5.08
CA HIS A 18 -1.08 9.02 -4.22
C HIS A 18 -0.98 7.67 -3.49
N CYS A 19 -0.55 6.60 -4.18
CA CYS A 19 -0.40 5.29 -3.55
C CYS A 19 0.72 5.29 -2.49
N PHE A 20 1.84 5.95 -2.75
CA PHE A 20 2.90 6.15 -1.76
C PHE A 20 2.39 6.95 -0.56
N GLN A 21 1.76 8.10 -0.79
CA GLN A 21 1.23 8.96 0.27
C GLN A 21 0.25 8.20 1.17
N ASN A 22 -0.70 7.48 0.59
CA ASN A 22 -1.68 6.70 1.35
C ASN A 22 -1.00 5.58 2.16
N SER A 23 -0.05 4.87 1.55
CA SER A 23 0.68 3.80 2.24
C SER A 23 1.56 4.34 3.37
N PHE A 24 2.21 5.48 3.14
CA PHE A 24 3.06 6.16 4.11
C PHE A 24 2.25 6.69 5.29
N VAL A 25 1.15 7.42 5.03
CA VAL A 25 0.25 7.93 6.08
C VAL A 25 -0.33 6.77 6.89
N THR A 26 -0.76 5.69 6.23
CA THR A 26 -1.23 4.48 6.93
C THR A 26 -0.13 3.89 7.80
N GLY A 27 1.10 3.81 7.28
CA GLY A 27 2.27 3.37 8.03
C GLY A 27 2.53 4.24 9.26
N VAL A 28 2.52 5.57 9.12
CA VAL A 28 2.71 6.52 10.24
C VAL A 28 1.62 6.35 11.29
N VAL A 29 0.36 6.16 10.90
CA VAL A 29 -0.75 5.93 11.85
C VAL A 29 -0.55 4.62 12.60
N VAL A 30 -0.34 3.51 11.88
CA VAL A 30 -0.20 2.17 12.50
C VAL A 30 1.01 2.12 13.42
N LEU A 31 2.17 2.53 12.91
CA LEU A 31 3.43 2.53 13.65
C LEU A 31 3.43 3.57 14.76
N GLY A 32 2.78 4.71 14.54
CA GLY A 32 2.60 5.74 15.56
C GLY A 32 1.75 5.22 16.73
N VAL A 33 0.62 4.57 16.46
CA VAL A 33 -0.19 3.93 17.50
C VAL A 33 0.63 2.89 18.27
N ILE A 34 1.41 2.05 17.58
CA ILE A 34 2.30 1.07 18.24
C ILE A 34 3.34 1.78 19.10
N GLY A 35 3.96 2.84 18.60
CA GLY A 35 4.96 3.64 19.33
C GLY A 35 4.39 4.35 20.56
N LEU A 36 3.13 4.79 20.53
CA LEU A 36 2.44 5.36 21.71
C LEU A 36 2.09 4.30 22.75
N LEU A 37 1.66 3.11 22.30
CA LEU A 37 1.23 2.04 23.19
C LEU A 37 2.41 1.28 23.82
N SER A 38 3.56 1.23 23.14
CA SER A 38 4.74 0.52 23.63
C SER A 38 6.06 1.29 23.38
N PRO A 39 6.20 2.50 23.95
CA PRO A 39 7.34 3.38 23.68
C PRO A 39 8.68 2.78 24.15
N ALA A 40 8.68 1.91 25.16
CA ALA A 40 9.91 1.31 25.69
C ALA A 40 10.55 0.28 24.75
N THR A 41 9.74 -0.41 23.94
CA THR A 41 10.18 -1.51 23.06
C THR A 41 10.26 -1.12 21.59
N TYR A 42 9.92 0.14 21.26
CA TYR A 42 9.83 0.59 19.89
C TYR A 42 11.15 1.21 19.42
N GLY A 43 11.82 0.54 18.48
CA GLY A 43 13.01 1.06 17.82
C GLY A 43 14.30 1.04 18.64
N GLN A 44 15.28 1.86 18.26
CA GLN A 44 16.52 2.00 19.04
C GLN A 44 16.29 3.02 20.16
N THR A 45 15.53 2.64 21.18
CA THR A 45 15.31 3.46 22.38
C THR A 45 16.55 3.51 23.26
N ARG A 46 17.59 4.20 22.80
CA ARG A 46 18.67 4.72 23.65
C ARG A 46 18.27 6.03 24.36
N GLY A 47 17.07 6.56 24.12
CA GLY A 47 16.74 7.95 24.37
C GLY A 47 15.31 8.26 24.81
N PHE A 48 14.57 7.31 25.41
CA PHE A 48 13.51 7.71 26.35
C PHE A 48 14.17 8.20 27.66
N SER A 49 15.14 9.12 27.52
CA SER A 49 15.75 9.82 28.62
C SER A 49 14.74 10.83 29.12
N ALA A 50 14.73 11.06 30.44
CA ALA A 50 13.87 12.01 31.15
C ALA A 50 14.00 13.49 30.69
N GLN A 51 14.64 13.75 29.56
CA GLN A 51 15.08 15.06 29.07
C GLN A 51 14.03 15.78 28.20
N GLY A 52 12.87 15.15 27.97
CA GLY A 52 11.76 15.71 27.16
C GLY A 52 10.38 15.67 27.82
N GLN A 53 10.28 15.34 29.11
CA GLN A 53 9.02 15.23 29.84
C GLN A 53 8.40 16.62 30.08
N ILE A 54 7.14 16.81 29.67
CA ILE A 54 6.37 18.02 29.97
C ILE A 54 5.24 17.64 30.91
N GLY A 55 5.31 18.11 32.16
CA GLY A 55 4.22 18.00 33.14
C GLY A 55 4.05 16.63 33.81
N GLY A 56 3.25 16.60 34.89
CA GLY A 56 3.06 15.47 35.82
C GLY A 56 2.40 14.19 35.26
N LEU A 57 2.28 14.07 33.93
CA LEU A 57 1.77 12.89 33.22
C LEU A 57 2.88 12.01 32.62
N GLY A 58 4.15 12.43 32.70
CA GLY A 58 5.31 11.63 32.22
C GLY A 58 5.41 11.47 30.69
N LEU A 59 4.51 12.08 29.92
CA LEU A 59 4.51 12.11 28.45
C LEU A 59 5.39 13.26 27.96
N GLY A 60 6.43 12.96 27.18
CA GLY A 60 7.27 13.98 26.55
C GLY A 60 6.66 14.59 25.29
N TRP A 61 7.23 15.72 24.83
CA TRP A 61 6.83 16.35 23.56
C TRP A 61 6.80 15.39 22.35
N PRO A 62 7.67 14.35 22.22
CA PRO A 62 7.59 13.40 21.12
C PRO A 62 6.26 12.66 21.07
N ALA A 63 5.69 12.32 22.22
CA ALA A 63 4.42 11.63 22.31
C ALA A 63 3.26 12.52 21.86
N LEU A 64 3.31 13.83 22.17
CA LEU A 64 2.31 14.81 21.70
C LEU A 64 2.35 14.97 20.18
N VAL A 65 3.55 15.09 19.59
CA VAL A 65 3.73 15.18 18.13
C VAL A 65 3.20 13.91 17.46
N LEU A 66 3.54 12.74 18.00
CA LEU A 66 3.09 11.47 17.45
C LEU A 66 1.57 11.29 17.57
N ALA A 67 0.98 11.65 18.70
CA ALA A 67 -0.46 11.65 18.91
C ALA A 67 -1.17 12.59 17.92
N GLY A 68 -0.61 13.77 17.67
CA GLY A 68 -1.11 14.71 16.66
C GLY A 68 -1.07 14.12 15.24
N LEU A 69 0.03 13.46 14.87
CA LEU A 69 0.17 12.78 13.56
C LEU A 69 -0.83 11.62 13.41
N VAL A 70 -0.98 10.80 14.45
CA VAL A 70 -1.96 9.70 14.49
C VAL A 70 -3.37 10.24 14.36
N LEU A 71 -3.73 11.26 15.14
CA LEU A 71 -5.05 11.89 15.08
C LEU A 71 -5.32 12.51 13.71
N GLY A 72 -4.35 13.23 13.14
CA GLY A 72 -4.46 13.79 11.80
C GLY A 72 -4.66 12.72 10.72
N GLY A 73 -3.96 11.59 10.83
CA GLY A 73 -4.14 10.45 9.93
C GLY A 73 -5.50 9.75 10.08
N ILE A 74 -6.03 9.64 11.31
CA ILE A 74 -7.38 9.14 11.56
C ILE A 74 -8.43 10.08 10.95
N VAL A 75 -8.31 11.39 11.16
CA VAL A 75 -9.19 12.39 10.55
C VAL A 75 -9.13 12.29 9.02
N TYR A 76 -7.93 12.18 8.45
CA TYR A 76 -7.76 11.96 7.02
C TYR A 76 -8.50 10.71 6.51
N ALA A 77 -8.38 9.57 7.22
CA ALA A 77 -9.07 8.33 6.88
C ALA A 77 -10.60 8.47 6.98
N LEU A 78 -11.10 9.19 7.99
CA LEU A 78 -12.53 9.45 8.17
C LEU A 78 -13.11 10.32 7.05
N VAL A 79 -12.40 11.39 6.66
CA VAL A 79 -12.79 12.26 5.54
C VAL A 79 -12.83 11.47 4.23
N HIS A 80 -11.89 10.55 4.03
CA HIS A 80 -11.78 9.75 2.80
C HIS A 80 -12.43 8.37 2.89
N ARG A 81 -13.28 8.11 3.91
CA ARG A 81 -13.88 6.79 4.17
C ARG A 81 -14.61 6.18 2.98
N ASN A 82 -15.29 7.02 2.18
CA ASN A 82 -16.04 6.58 1.01
C ASN A 82 -15.10 6.07 -0.09
N GLY A 83 -13.96 6.75 -0.29
CA GLY A 83 -12.92 6.33 -1.23
C GLY A 83 -12.27 5.01 -0.80
N ILE A 84 -11.97 4.86 0.49
CA ILE A 84 -11.42 3.61 1.05
C ILE A 84 -12.41 2.46 0.86
N ARG A 85 -13.68 2.65 1.27
CA ARG A 85 -14.73 1.64 1.09
C ARG A 85 -14.88 1.24 -0.38
N TRP A 86 -14.89 2.21 -1.28
CA TRP A 86 -14.97 1.97 -2.71
C TRP A 86 -13.77 1.16 -3.24
N ALA A 87 -12.56 1.48 -2.78
CA ALA A 87 -11.34 0.76 -3.16
C ALA A 87 -11.38 -0.71 -2.69
N VAL A 88 -11.83 -0.94 -1.45
CA VAL A 88 -12.00 -2.30 -0.88
C VAL A 88 -13.02 -3.10 -1.69
N VAL A 89 -14.19 -2.53 -1.96
CA VAL A 89 -15.21 -3.16 -2.81
C VAL A 89 -14.61 -3.52 -4.18
N ARG A 90 -13.92 -2.58 -4.83
CA ARG A 90 -13.27 -2.83 -6.12
C ARG A 90 -12.22 -3.95 -6.10
N MET A 91 -11.51 -4.15 -5.00
CA MET A 91 -10.52 -5.23 -4.87
C MET A 91 -11.17 -6.59 -4.67
N VAL A 92 -12.32 -6.63 -4.01
CA VAL A 92 -13.04 -7.87 -3.67
C VAL A 92 -13.98 -8.31 -4.80
N ASP A 93 -14.61 -7.36 -5.51
CA ASP A 93 -15.58 -7.62 -6.57
C ASP A 93 -15.14 -8.66 -7.62
N PRO A 94 -13.90 -8.63 -8.16
CA PRO A 94 -13.45 -9.59 -9.18
C PRO A 94 -13.45 -11.04 -8.69
N TRP A 95 -13.45 -11.24 -7.37
CA TRP A 95 -13.53 -12.56 -6.75
C TRP A 95 -14.97 -12.99 -6.47
N ARG A 96 -15.94 -12.09 -6.55
CA ARG A 96 -17.34 -12.39 -6.23
C ARG A 96 -18.21 -12.46 -7.45
N ARG A 97 -17.94 -11.65 -8.48
CA ARG A 97 -18.78 -11.57 -9.68
C ARG A 97 -17.93 -11.40 -10.94
N PRO A 98 -18.31 -12.06 -12.05
CA PRO A 98 -17.62 -11.90 -13.33
C PRO A 98 -17.83 -10.50 -13.88
N MET A 99 -16.82 -9.96 -14.56
CA MET A 99 -16.88 -8.64 -15.21
C MET A 99 -17.44 -8.72 -16.63
N GLN A 100 -18.61 -9.34 -16.79
CA GLN A 100 -19.27 -9.54 -18.09
C GLN A 100 -19.55 -8.22 -18.80
N ASP A 101 -19.80 -7.15 -18.04
CA ASP A 101 -20.07 -5.81 -18.58
C ASP A 101 -18.86 -5.15 -19.27
N HIS A 102 -17.66 -5.73 -19.20
CA HIS A 102 -16.46 -5.13 -19.80
C HIS A 102 -16.24 -5.65 -21.23
N ASP A 103 -16.15 -4.75 -22.21
CA ASP A 103 -16.00 -5.06 -23.66
C ASP A 103 -14.89 -6.05 -24.03
N SER A 104 -13.88 -6.22 -23.18
CA SER A 104 -12.73 -7.11 -23.42
C SER A 104 -12.81 -8.43 -22.65
N TYR A 105 -13.86 -8.64 -21.87
CA TYR A 105 -14.02 -9.79 -20.98
C TYR A 105 -14.24 -11.07 -21.77
N ASP A 106 -15.27 -11.16 -22.60
CA ASP A 106 -15.61 -12.38 -23.34
C ASP A 106 -14.45 -12.83 -24.25
N GLY A 107 -13.85 -11.88 -24.97
CA GLY A 107 -12.66 -12.15 -25.78
C GLY A 107 -11.44 -12.61 -24.97
N ALA A 108 -11.29 -12.12 -23.72
CA ALA A 108 -10.21 -12.57 -22.84
C ALA A 108 -10.45 -13.97 -22.26
N VAL A 109 -11.71 -14.29 -21.91
CA VAL A 109 -12.13 -15.61 -21.44
C VAL A 109 -11.92 -16.64 -22.54
N GLY A 110 -12.51 -16.44 -23.72
CA GLY A 110 -12.37 -17.40 -24.83
C GLY A 110 -10.92 -17.60 -25.27
N ALA A 111 -10.10 -16.55 -25.27
CA ALA A 111 -8.67 -16.67 -25.57
C ALA A 111 -7.89 -17.45 -24.50
N LEU A 112 -8.23 -17.31 -23.22
CA LEU A 112 -7.56 -18.04 -22.14
C LEU A 112 -8.03 -19.50 -22.07
N GLU A 113 -9.31 -19.77 -22.37
CA GLU A 113 -9.87 -21.12 -22.48
C GLU A 113 -9.23 -21.91 -23.62
N ALA A 114 -9.01 -21.28 -24.78
CA ALA A 114 -8.33 -21.91 -25.90
C ALA A 114 -6.83 -22.20 -25.64
N CYS A 115 -6.25 -21.65 -24.58
CA CYS A 115 -4.84 -21.85 -24.26
C CYS A 115 -4.60 -23.15 -23.47
N PRO A 116 -3.45 -23.84 -23.70
CA PRO A 116 -2.99 -24.93 -22.86
C PRO A 116 -2.70 -24.47 -21.42
N GLU A 117 -2.72 -25.41 -20.47
CA GLU A 117 -2.57 -25.15 -19.03
C GLU A 117 -1.29 -24.37 -18.68
N THR A 118 -0.18 -24.64 -19.38
CA THR A 118 1.10 -23.94 -19.18
C THR A 118 1.03 -22.45 -19.50
N LEU A 119 0.21 -22.03 -20.46
CA LEU A 119 -0.01 -20.62 -20.77
C LEU A 119 -0.99 -19.97 -19.79
N ARG A 120 -1.96 -20.73 -19.28
CA ARG A 120 -2.88 -20.27 -18.22
C ARG A 120 -2.15 -20.00 -16.91
N SER A 121 -1.21 -20.87 -16.51
CA SER A 121 -0.40 -20.65 -15.31
C SER A 121 0.53 -19.43 -15.42
N ARG A 122 1.18 -19.25 -16.58
CA ARG A 122 1.98 -18.05 -16.88
C ARG A 122 1.13 -16.77 -16.87
N TYR A 123 -0.11 -16.85 -17.37
CA TYR A 123 -1.07 -15.75 -17.30
C TYR A 123 -1.38 -15.38 -15.85
N ALA A 124 -1.71 -16.36 -15.01
CA ALA A 124 -1.99 -16.14 -13.59
C ALA A 124 -0.80 -15.49 -12.87
N MET A 125 0.41 -16.03 -13.04
CA MET A 125 1.62 -15.45 -12.46
C MET A 125 1.84 -13.99 -12.87
N ARG A 126 1.69 -13.68 -14.16
CA ARG A 126 2.00 -12.34 -14.68
C ARG A 126 0.93 -11.29 -14.42
N PHE A 127 -0.34 -11.66 -14.50
CA PHE A 127 -1.46 -10.71 -14.47
C PHE A 127 -2.30 -10.78 -13.19
N VAL A 128 -2.27 -11.89 -12.46
CA VAL A 128 -3.04 -12.07 -11.21
C VAL A 128 -2.13 -11.88 -9.99
N TYR A 129 -0.99 -12.57 -9.92
CA TYR A 129 -0.16 -12.59 -8.70
C TYR A 129 0.92 -11.49 -8.67
N LYS A 130 1.62 -11.24 -9.78
CA LYS A 130 2.67 -10.22 -9.84
C LYS A 130 2.19 -8.81 -9.47
N PRO A 131 1.02 -8.31 -9.92
CA PRO A 131 0.62 -6.93 -9.63
C PRO A 131 0.38 -6.64 -8.13
N PRO A 132 -0.36 -7.46 -7.37
CA PRO A 132 -0.52 -7.26 -5.93
C PRO A 132 0.79 -7.53 -5.18
N LEU A 133 1.64 -8.46 -5.65
CA LEU A 133 2.98 -8.65 -5.06
C LEU A 133 3.81 -7.35 -5.10
N LEU A 134 3.83 -6.67 -6.24
CA LEU A 134 4.51 -5.38 -6.37
C LEU A 134 3.89 -4.30 -5.48
N ALA A 135 2.56 -4.29 -5.34
CA ALA A 135 1.86 -3.37 -4.44
C ALA A 135 2.20 -3.62 -2.97
N VAL A 136 2.27 -4.89 -2.54
CA VAL A 136 2.67 -5.28 -1.19
C VAL A 136 4.12 -4.86 -0.92
N LEU A 137 5.04 -5.15 -1.84
CA LEU A 137 6.44 -4.71 -1.72
C LEU A 137 6.55 -3.18 -1.65
N ALA A 138 5.84 -2.46 -2.52
CA ALA A 138 5.82 -0.99 -2.49
C ALA A 138 5.29 -0.45 -1.15
N THR A 139 4.23 -1.07 -0.62
CA THR A 139 3.66 -0.72 0.69
C THR A 139 4.65 -0.99 1.82
N PHE A 140 5.35 -2.14 1.78
CA PHE A 140 6.38 -2.48 2.76
C PHE A 140 7.49 -1.42 2.82
N PHE A 141 7.99 -0.97 1.67
CA PHE A 141 8.98 0.11 1.62
C PHE A 141 8.43 1.44 2.15
N ALA A 142 7.17 1.79 1.85
CA ALA A 142 6.54 2.99 2.41
C ALA A 142 6.40 2.91 3.95
N PHE A 143 6.03 1.73 4.48
CA PHE A 143 5.98 1.47 5.91
C PHE A 143 7.37 1.55 6.55
N SER A 144 8.40 1.07 5.87
CA SER A 144 9.79 1.19 6.34
C SER A 144 10.23 2.65 6.42
N SER A 145 9.89 3.48 5.43
CA SER A 145 10.11 4.94 5.53
C SER A 145 9.35 5.57 6.69
N ALA A 146 8.08 5.18 6.91
CA ALA A 146 7.28 5.66 8.03
C ALA A 146 7.87 5.24 9.39
N TYR A 147 8.41 4.02 9.47
CA TYR A 147 9.10 3.52 10.65
C TYR A 147 10.27 4.42 11.04
N PHE A 148 11.15 4.78 10.09
CA PHE A 148 12.27 5.68 10.37
C PHE A 148 11.81 7.08 10.81
N LEU A 149 10.70 7.58 10.28
CA LEU A 149 10.12 8.86 10.74
C LEU A 149 9.64 8.75 12.20
N VAL A 150 8.89 7.69 12.53
CA VAL A 150 8.37 7.47 13.89
C VAL A 150 9.52 7.25 14.89
N ASP A 151 10.52 6.45 14.52
CA ASP A 151 11.74 6.23 15.32
C ASP A 151 12.49 7.54 15.55
N ALA A 152 12.67 8.36 14.52
CA ALA A 152 13.31 9.67 14.64
C ALA A 152 12.55 10.62 15.57
N ILE A 153 11.21 10.65 15.52
CA ILE A 153 10.40 11.46 16.44
C ILE A 153 10.61 10.99 17.88
N LEU A 154 10.50 9.68 18.14
CA LEU A 154 10.68 9.11 19.48
C LEU A 154 12.11 9.30 20.01
N ALA A 155 13.11 9.27 19.14
CA ALA A 155 14.51 9.58 19.45
C ALA A 155 14.82 11.09 19.49
N GLN A 156 13.80 11.96 19.45
CA GLN A 156 13.95 13.43 19.50
C GLN A 156 14.86 13.99 18.40
N PHE A 157 14.88 13.33 17.24
CA PHE A 157 15.76 13.60 16.09
C PHE A 157 17.27 13.46 16.39
N VAL A 158 17.64 12.84 17.51
CA VAL A 158 19.03 12.47 17.83
C VAL A 158 19.36 11.14 17.16
N VAL A 159 19.39 11.16 15.82
CA VAL A 159 19.57 9.96 15.00
C VAL A 159 20.74 10.14 14.03
N GLY A 160 21.49 9.04 13.80
CA GLY A 160 22.60 9.06 12.86
C GLY A 160 22.13 9.28 11.42
N TRP A 161 23.00 9.83 10.56
CA TRP A 161 22.69 10.16 9.16
C TRP A 161 22.23 8.96 8.32
N GLN A 162 22.49 7.74 8.78
CA GLN A 162 22.01 6.51 8.15
C GLN A 162 20.48 6.44 8.11
N GLN A 163 19.79 6.90 9.16
CA GLN A 163 18.33 6.84 9.23
C GLN A 163 17.60 7.66 8.15
N PRO A 164 17.89 8.98 7.97
CA PRO A 164 17.24 9.75 6.92
C PRO A 164 17.60 9.25 5.52
N VAL A 165 18.83 8.77 5.30
CA VAL A 165 19.23 8.18 4.01
C VAL A 165 18.41 6.92 3.71
N LEU A 166 18.27 6.00 4.67
CA LEU A 166 17.45 4.80 4.50
C LEU A 166 15.97 5.13 4.29
N ALA A 167 15.44 6.13 5.00
CA ALA A 167 14.06 6.60 4.83
C ALA A 167 13.80 7.10 3.40
N VAL A 168 14.73 7.89 2.84
CA VAL A 168 14.65 8.42 1.47
C VAL A 168 14.78 7.30 0.44
N VAL A 169 15.75 6.38 0.61
CA VAL A 169 15.94 5.25 -0.30
C VAL A 169 14.68 4.38 -0.35
N ASN A 170 14.09 4.05 0.80
CA ASN A 170 12.85 3.28 0.87
C ASN A 170 11.67 4.03 0.23
N ALA A 171 11.60 5.36 0.39
CA ALA A 171 10.55 6.16 -0.23
C ALA A 171 10.66 6.13 -1.77
N VAL A 172 11.88 6.30 -2.30
CA VAL A 172 12.16 6.21 -3.73
C VAL A 172 11.82 4.81 -4.26
N LEU A 173 12.24 3.76 -3.58
CA LEU A 173 11.93 2.37 -3.95
C LEU A 173 10.42 2.13 -3.99
N SER A 174 9.69 2.60 -2.98
CA SER A 174 8.22 2.50 -2.93
C SER A 174 7.56 3.19 -4.12
N VAL A 175 7.96 4.44 -4.42
CA VAL A 175 7.41 5.21 -5.55
C VAL A 175 7.70 4.52 -6.88
N VAL A 176 8.92 4.00 -7.08
CA VAL A 176 9.29 3.27 -8.29
C VAL A 176 8.46 2.00 -8.44
N LEU A 177 8.30 1.22 -7.37
CA LEU A 177 7.49 -0.01 -7.39
C LEU A 177 6.02 0.30 -7.69
N TRP A 178 5.43 1.34 -7.07
CA TRP A 178 4.08 1.78 -7.40
C TRP A 178 3.95 2.24 -8.85
N ARG A 179 4.96 2.93 -9.38
CA ARG A 179 4.98 3.37 -10.79
C ARG A 179 5.05 2.20 -11.77
N VAL A 180 5.81 1.15 -11.44
CA VAL A 180 5.88 -0.09 -12.22
C VAL A 180 4.59 -0.89 -12.10
N ALA A 181 3.97 -0.92 -10.91
CA ALA A 181 2.72 -1.62 -10.64
C ALA A 181 1.48 -0.93 -11.25
N ALA A 182 1.54 0.38 -11.54
CA ALA A 182 0.40 1.16 -12.03
C ALA A 182 -0.31 0.54 -13.26
N VAL A 183 0.48 0.18 -14.27
CA VAL A 183 -0.06 -0.40 -15.51
C VAL A 183 -0.67 -1.79 -15.27
N PRO A 184 0.03 -2.77 -14.67
CA PRO A 184 -0.57 -4.07 -14.46
C PRO A 184 -1.75 -4.05 -13.48
N LEU A 185 -1.72 -3.19 -12.46
CA LEU A 185 -2.86 -3.00 -11.52
C LEU A 185 -4.10 -2.45 -12.22
N SER A 186 -3.95 -1.58 -13.21
CA SER A 186 -5.10 -1.04 -13.96
C SER A 186 -5.94 -2.12 -14.65
N THR A 187 -5.32 -3.23 -15.05
CA THR A 187 -5.98 -4.38 -15.70
C THR A 187 -6.17 -5.57 -14.78
N TRP A 188 -5.76 -5.46 -13.51
CA TRP A 188 -5.73 -6.59 -12.58
C TRP A 188 -7.13 -7.13 -12.31
N ARG A 189 -8.12 -6.26 -12.10
CA ARG A 189 -9.51 -6.67 -11.87
C ARG A 189 -10.07 -7.53 -13.01
N LEU A 190 -9.87 -7.10 -14.26
CA LEU A 190 -10.24 -7.87 -15.43
C LEU A 190 -9.50 -9.21 -15.46
N ALA A 191 -8.19 -9.21 -15.21
CA ALA A 191 -7.38 -10.43 -15.25
C ALA A 191 -7.75 -11.46 -14.20
N VAL A 192 -8.02 -11.01 -12.97
CA VAL A 192 -8.55 -11.86 -11.88
C VAL A 192 -9.88 -12.45 -12.29
N SER A 193 -10.78 -11.62 -12.81
CA SER A 193 -12.12 -12.09 -13.16
C SER A 193 -12.07 -13.17 -14.23
N VAL A 194 -11.26 -12.98 -15.29
CA VAL A 194 -11.04 -13.94 -16.39
C VAL A 194 -10.38 -15.21 -15.88
N HIS A 195 -9.34 -15.10 -15.05
CA HIS A 195 -8.68 -16.26 -14.46
C HIS A 195 -9.63 -17.09 -13.60
N LYS A 196 -10.47 -16.42 -12.80
CA LYS A 196 -11.47 -17.07 -11.97
C LYS A 196 -12.51 -17.80 -12.82
N THR A 197 -13.05 -17.18 -13.88
CA THR A 197 -14.01 -17.81 -14.80
C THR A 197 -13.46 -19.10 -15.39
N VAL A 198 -12.24 -19.06 -15.92
CA VAL A 198 -11.63 -20.17 -16.67
C VAL A 198 -11.06 -21.25 -15.75
N GLY A 199 -10.61 -20.87 -14.56
CA GLY A 199 -9.92 -21.77 -13.64
C GLY A 199 -10.86 -22.47 -12.67
N THR A 200 -11.55 -21.70 -11.83
CA THR A 200 -12.29 -22.22 -10.67
C THR A 200 -13.80 -22.01 -10.75
N GLY A 201 -14.27 -21.19 -11.69
CA GLY A 201 -15.66 -20.75 -11.77
C GLY A 201 -16.04 -19.74 -10.69
N TYR A 202 -17.23 -19.14 -10.84
CA TYR A 202 -17.86 -18.38 -9.76
C TYR A 202 -18.82 -19.33 -9.03
N VAL A 203 -18.63 -19.44 -7.71
CA VAL A 203 -19.54 -20.11 -6.78
C VAL A 203 -20.48 -19.08 -6.22
#